data_AF-A0A482ZU31-F1
#
_entry.id   AF-A0A482ZU31-F1
#
_cell.length_a   1.000
_cell.length_b   1.000
_cell.length_c   1.000
_cell.angle_alpha   90.00
_cell.angle_beta   90.00
_cell.angle_gamma   90.00
#
_symmetry.space_group_name_H-M   'P 1'
#
loop_
_entity.id
_entity.type
_entity.pdbx_description
1 polymer ?
#
loop_
_entity_poly.entity_id
_entity_poly.type
_entity_poly.pdbx_seq_one_letter_code
_entity_poly.pdbx_strand_id
1 'polypeptide(L)' 'MKTASNANILTYLSIIGFYNLPLDYLSGFIDKIKTINAQDIQSAFARLIDMDKLIVLTVGQ' A
#
# COMPACT_ATOMS: atom_id res chain seq x y z
N MET A 1 10.78 -9.48 15.02
CA MET A 1 10.51 -8.02 15.05
C MET A 1 9.55 -7.75 16.20
N LYS A 2 10.00 -7.20 17.33
CA LYS A 2 9.14 -6.95 18.51
C LYS A 2 9.29 -5.54 19.06
N THR A 3 9.21 -4.54 18.18
CA THR A 3 9.16 -3.13 18.58
C THR A 3 8.16 -2.37 17.72
N ALA A 4 6.90 -2.80 17.71
CA ALA A 4 5.82 -1.92 17.29
C ALA A 4 5.45 -1.04 18.49
N SER A 5 5.44 0.29 18.31
CA SER A 5 4.94 1.19 19.34
C SER A 5 3.42 1.00 19.50
N ASN A 6 2.89 1.26 20.70
CA ASN A 6 1.44 1.26 20.92
C ASN A 6 0.71 2.24 19.98
N ALA A 7 1.36 3.35 19.63
CA ALA A 7 0.84 4.29 18.63
C ALA A 7 0.67 3.63 17.25
N ASN A 8 1.67 2.88 16.79
CA ASN A 8 1.57 2.18 15.50
C ASN A 8 0.47 1.12 15.52
N ILE A 9 0.32 0.38 16.63
CA ILE A 9 -0.77 -0.61 16.79
C ILE A 9 -2.13 0.07 16.65
N LEU A 10 -2.35 1.19 17.36
CA LEU A 10 -3.61 1.92 17.31
C LEU A 10 -3.91 2.45 15.90
N THR A 11 -2.91 2.96 15.18
CA THR A 11 -3.06 3.41 13.79
C THR A 11 -3.54 2.28 12.89
N TYR A 12 -2.90 1.11 12.96
CA TYR A 12 -3.31 -0.01 12.11
C TYR A 12 -4.67 -0.59 12.49
N LEU A 13 -5.02 -0.63 13.78
CA LEU A 13 -6.37 -1.00 14.21
C LEU A 13 -7.42 -0.05 13.64
N SER A 14 -7.14 1.25 13.64
CA SER A 14 -8.02 2.27 13.06
C SER A 14 -8.21 2.06 11.55
N ILE A 15 -7.12 1.79 10.81
CA ILE A 15 -7.18 1.50 9.36
C ILE A 15 -8.01 0.23 9.08
N ILE A 16 -7.78 -0.84 9.84
CA ILE A 16 -8.50 -2.11 9.66
C ILE A 16 -10.00 -1.91 9.90
N GLY A 17 -10.37 -1.23 10.98
CA GLY A 17 -11.78 -0.97 11.29
C GLY A 17 -12.43 -0.02 10.29
N PHE A 18 -11.75 1.07 9.91
CA PHE A 18 -12.30 2.09 9.02
C PHE A 18 -12.54 1.58 7.60
N TYR A 19 -11.59 0.83 7.04
CA TYR A 19 -11.71 0.24 5.69
C TYR A 19 -12.31 -1.16 5.69
N ASN A 20 -12.79 -1.65 6.84
CA ASN A 20 -13.36 -2.99 7.02
C ASN A 20 -12.45 -4.10 6.44
N LEU A 21 -11.15 -4.02 6.76
CA LEU A 21 -10.16 -4.99 6.31
C LEU A 21 -10.29 -6.31 7.11
N PRO A 22 -9.83 -7.43 6.54
CA PRO A 22 -9.75 -8.70 7.26
C PRO A 22 -8.96 -8.60 8.57
N LEU A 23 -9.36 -9.34 9.60
CA LEU A 23 -8.66 -9.33 10.90
C LEU A 23 -7.24 -9.92 10.82
N ASP A 24 -6.98 -10.75 9.82
CA ASP A 24 -5.67 -11.32 9.51
C ASP A 24 -4.80 -10.42 8.62
N TYR A 25 -5.24 -9.19 8.33
CA TYR A 25 -4.59 -8.26 7.40
C TYR A 25 -3.09 -8.10 7.71
N LEU A 26 -2.73 -7.80 8.95
CA LEU A 26 -1.33 -7.56 9.32
C LEU A 26 -0.47 -8.83 9.25
N SER A 27 -1.01 -9.97 9.67
CA SER A 27 -0.30 -11.25 9.62
C SER A 27 -0.06 -11.72 8.19
N GLY A 28 -1.06 -11.57 7.31
CA GLY A 28 -0.95 -11.99 5.91
C GLY A 28 -0.25 -10.98 4.99
N PHE A 29 -0.05 -9.74 5.44
CA PHE A 29 0.50 -8.67 4.61
C PHE A 29 1.88 -9.01 4.05
N ILE A 30 2.79 -9.47 4.92
CA ILE A 30 4.16 -9.81 4.51
C ILE A 30 4.18 -10.96 3.51
N ASP A 31 3.32 -11.95 3.67
CA ASP A 31 3.28 -13.10 2.76
C ASP A 31 2.72 -12.72 1.40
N LYS A 32 1.73 -11.82 1.34
CA LYS A 32 1.24 -11.23 0.09
C LYS A 32 2.32 -10.43 -0.64
N ILE A 33 3.24 -9.77 0.08
CA ILE A 33 4.33 -9.01 -0.54
C ILE A 33 5.40 -9.95 -1.11
N LYS A 34 5.78 -10.99 -0.37
CA LYS A 34 6.86 -11.92 -0.78
C LYS A 34 6.58 -12.62 -2.10
N THR A 35 5.32 -12.77 -2.49
CA THR A 35 4.92 -13.43 -3.73
C THR A 35 4.99 -12.52 -4.96
N ILE A 36 5.17 -11.22 -4.78
CA ILE A 36 5.16 -10.24 -5.87
C ILE A 36 6.46 -10.31 -6.66
N ASN A 37 6.36 -10.37 -7.99
CA ASN A 37 7.49 -10.33 -8.92
C ASN A 37 7.47 -9.08 -9.83
N ALA A 38 8.49 -8.95 -10.67
CA ALA A 38 8.64 -7.79 -11.56
C ALA A 38 7.52 -7.66 -12.61
N GLN A 39 7.00 -8.78 -13.10
CA GLN A 39 5.89 -8.81 -14.07
C GLN A 39 4.58 -8.33 -13.43
N ASP A 40 4.33 -8.67 -12.17
CA ASP A 40 3.18 -8.15 -11.42
C ASP A 40 3.25 -6.62 -11.29
N ILE A 41 4.45 -6.10 -11.00
CA ILE A 41 4.69 -4.66 -10.90
C ILE A 41 4.44 -3.98 -12.25
N GLN A 42 5.06 -4.48 -13.33
CA GLN A 42 4.86 -3.92 -14.68
C GLN A 42 3.38 -3.93 -15.09
N SER A 43 2.67 -5.03 -14.83
CA SER A 43 1.25 -5.17 -15.12
C SER A 43 0.38 -4.21 -14.31
N ALA A 44 0.68 -4.03 -13.02
CA ALA A 44 -0.03 -3.09 -12.17
C ALA A 44 0.18 -1.65 -12.64
N PHE A 45 1.40 -1.27 -13.02
CA PHE A 45 1.71 0.06 -13.56
C PHE A 45 0.95 0.33 -14.86
N ALA A 46 0.98 -0.61 -15.82
CA ALA A 46 0.27 -0.47 -17.09
C ALA A 46 -1.26 -0.36 -16.92
N ARG A 47 -1.83 -1.00 -15.89
CA ARG A 47 -3.28 -0.94 -15.61
C ARG A 47 -3.71 0.33 -14.87
N LEU A 48 -2.89 0.79 -13.93
CA LEU A 48 -3.28 1.83 -12.98
C LEU A 48 -2.80 3.23 -13.37
N ILE A 49 -1.72 3.33 -14.15
CA ILE A 49 -1.14 4.61 -14.56
C ILE A 49 -1.47 4.85 -16.04
N ASP A 50 -2.28 5.87 -16.27
CA ASP A 50 -2.63 6.36 -17.59
C ASP A 50 -1.77 7.61 -17.88
N MET A 51 -0.84 7.47 -18.83
CA MET A 51 0.09 8.55 -19.17
C MET A 51 -0.61 9.75 -19.83
N ASP A 52 -1.76 9.53 -20.48
CA ASP A 52 -2.54 10.61 -21.08
C ASP A 52 -3.25 11.46 -20.01
N LYS A 53 -3.34 10.94 -18.77
CA LYS A 53 -3.90 11.64 -17.61
C LYS A 53 -2.83 12.16 -16.65
N LEU A 54 -1.55 12.07 -16.99
CA LEU A 54 -0.48 12.52 -16.12
C LEU A 54 -0.42 14.05 -16.07
N ILE A 55 -0.68 14.61 -14.89
CA ILE A 55 -0.60 16.05 -14.64
C ILE A 55 0.78 16.36 -14.03
N VAL A 56 1.56 17.20 -14.72
CA VAL A 56 2.84 17.72 -14.21
C VAL A 56 2.70 19.22 -13.98
N LEU A 57 2.82 19.64 -12.72
CA LEU A 57 2.82 21.05 -12.34
C LEU A 57 4.24 21.48 -11.97
N THR A 58 4.75 22.47 -12.68
CA THR A 58 6.06 23.08 -12.39
C THR A 58 5.86 24.49 -11.87
N VAL A 59 6.58 24.86 -10.81
CA VAL A 59 6.62 26.24 -10.29
C VAL A 59 7.99 26.82 -10.60
N GLY A 60 8.01 27.91 -11.37
CA GLY A 60 9.18 28.75 -11.63
C GLY A 60 8.88 30.19 -11.20
N GLN A 61 9.92 30.98 -10.96
CA GLN A 61 9.78 32.43 -10.75
C GLN A 61 9.36 33.13 -12.05
#